data_AF-A0A318SE81-F1
#
_entry.id   AF-A0A318SE81-F1
#
_cell.length_a   1.000
_cell.length_b   1.000
_cell.length_c   1.000
_cell.angle_alpha   90.00
_cell.angle_beta   90.00
_cell.angle_gamma   90.00
#
_symmetry.space_group_name_H-M   'P 1'
#
loop_
_entity.id
_entity.type
_entity.pdbx_description
1 polymer ?
#
loop_
_entity_poly.entity_id
_entity_poly.type
_entity_poly.pdbx_seq_one_letter_code
_entity_poly.pdbx_strand_id
1 'polypeptide(L)'
;MRLRVEIKGSIGALRLFLATLHLTVAITSVLRPHMTEVIVGYKRFHEIAPTPYWGGTAFLIALGLLALPRGSLALIAWQFLSASFFLLFGVLVTGQVGLNWGTGVYGTLSFLSFVVMYVTAIVWFERQAWHRRLAEGLRPRGEHADE
;
A
#
# COMPACT_ATOMS: atom_id res chain seq x y z
N MET A 1 8.80 -25.80 3.85
CA MET A 1 8.80 -25.20 2.48
C MET A 1 7.40 -24.80 2.01
N ARG A 2 6.36 -25.62 2.22
CA ARG A 2 4.96 -25.36 1.81
C ARG A 2 4.38 -24.02 2.29
N LEU A 3 4.57 -23.68 3.57
CA LEU A 3 4.06 -22.43 4.17
C LEU A 3 4.58 -21.15 3.49
N ARG A 4 5.84 -21.13 3.02
CA ARG A 4 6.42 -19.97 2.31
C ARG A 4 5.84 -19.80 0.90
N VAL A 5 5.34 -20.86 0.28
CA VAL A 5 4.74 -20.81 -1.06
C VAL A 5 3.33 -20.21 -0.99
N GLU A 6 2.53 -20.65 -0.01
CA GLU A 6 1.17 -20.14 0.22
C GLU A 6 1.17 -18.64 0.53
N ILE A 7 2.04 -18.19 1.44
CA ILE A 7 2.17 -16.77 1.79
C ILE A 7 2.46 -15.90 0.55
N LYS A 8 3.36 -16.35 -0.34
CA LYS A 8 3.70 -15.62 -1.57
C LYS A 8 2.52 -15.51 -2.54
N GLY A 9 1.70 -16.56 -2.64
CA GLY A 9 0.47 -16.56 -3.42
C GLY A 9 -0.54 -15.54 -2.89
N SER A 10 -0.80 -15.57 -1.58
CA SER A 10 -1.75 -14.69 -0.91
C SER A 10 -1.39 -13.20 -1.03
N ILE A 11 -0.11 -12.84 -0.92
CA ILE A 11 0.34 -11.45 -1.10
C ILE A 11 0.10 -10.97 -2.54
N GLY A 12 0.33 -11.84 -3.53
CA GLY A 12 0.07 -11.54 -4.93
C GLY A 12 -1.41 -11.22 -5.18
N ALA A 13 -2.30 -12.05 -4.62
CA ALA A 13 -3.74 -11.83 -4.71
C ALA A 13 -4.18 -10.56 -3.99
N LEU A 14 -3.66 -10.30 -2.79
CA LEU A 14 -4.00 -9.10 -2.02
C LEU A 14 -3.50 -7.82 -2.71
N ARG A 15 -2.32 -7.86 -3.33
CA ARG A 15 -1.82 -6.75 -4.16
C ARG A 15 -2.74 -6.48 -5.35
N LEU A 16 -3.18 -7.53 -6.05
CA LEU A 16 -4.10 -7.40 -7.19
C LEU A 16 -5.44 -6.82 -6.73
N PHE A 17 -5.98 -7.31 -5.61
CA PHE A 17 -7.19 -6.78 -5.00
C PHE A 17 -7.08 -5.28 -4.70
N LEU A 18 -6.01 -4.84 -4.02
CA LEU A 18 -5.77 -3.43 -3.72
C LEU A 18 -5.64 -2.59 -4.99
N ALA A 19 -4.93 -3.09 -6.01
CA ALA A 19 -4.82 -2.40 -7.30
C ALA A 19 -6.17 -2.25 -7.99
N THR A 20 -7.01 -3.29 -7.98
CA THR A 20 -8.38 -3.23 -8.52
C THR A 20 -9.23 -2.21 -7.77
N LEU A 21 -9.14 -2.15 -6.43
CA LEU A 21 -9.86 -1.14 -5.65
C LEU A 21 -9.47 0.28 -6.04
N HIS A 22 -8.17 0.55 -6.18
CA HIS A 22 -7.69 1.86 -6.65
C HIS A 22 -8.17 2.17 -8.07
N LEU A 23 -8.19 1.20 -8.97
CA LEU A 23 -8.71 1.37 -10.32
C LEU A 23 -10.23 1.67 -10.31
N THR A 24 -11.00 1.00 -9.45
CA THR A 24 -12.43 1.29 -9.26
C THR A 24 -12.65 2.71 -8.75
N VAL A 25 -11.84 3.17 -7.79
CA VAL A 25 -11.88 4.56 -7.30
C VAL A 25 -11.56 5.54 -8.43
N ALA A 26 -10.53 5.26 -9.24
CA ALA A 26 -10.17 6.09 -10.39
C ALA A 26 -11.31 6.19 -11.42
N ILE A 27 -11.87 5.04 -11.83
CA ILE A 27 -12.99 4.97 -12.78
C ILE A 27 -14.20 5.73 -12.23
N THR A 28 -14.55 5.50 -10.96
CA THR A 28 -15.70 6.16 -10.31
C THR A 28 -15.52 7.68 -10.28
N SER A 29 -14.30 8.15 -10.04
CA SER A 29 -13.95 9.58 -10.04
C SER A 29 -14.13 10.22 -11.41
N VAL A 30 -13.81 9.50 -12.49
CA VAL A 30 -14.00 9.97 -13.87
C VAL A 30 -15.47 9.92 -14.28
N LEU A 31 -16.18 8.85 -13.95
CA LEU A 31 -17.57 8.64 -14.38
C LEU A 31 -18.57 9.53 -13.65
N ARG A 32 -18.23 10.03 -12.46
CA ARG A 32 -19.13 10.85 -11.66
C ARG A 32 -18.44 12.12 -11.15
N PRO A 33 -18.15 13.09 -12.05
CA PRO A 33 -17.60 14.38 -11.63
C PRO A 33 -18.54 15.13 -10.67
N HIS A 34 -19.85 14.89 -10.77
CA HIS A 34 -20.92 15.48 -9.94
C HIS A 34 -21.27 14.66 -8.68
N MET A 35 -20.40 13.75 -8.21
CA MET A 35 -20.66 12.99 -6.97
C MET A 35 -20.97 13.89 -5.77
N THR A 36 -20.43 15.10 -5.75
CA THR A 36 -20.71 16.16 -4.77
C THR A 36 -22.15 16.63 -4.73
N GLU A 37 -22.89 16.47 -5.83
CA GLU A 37 -24.30 16.86 -5.93
C GLU A 37 -25.23 15.75 -5.43
N VAL A 38 -24.79 14.49 -5.51
CA VAL A 38 -25.59 13.30 -5.16
C VAL A 38 -25.36 12.86 -3.73
N ILE A 39 -24.13 12.99 -3.22
CA ILE A 39 -23.75 12.53 -1.87
C ILE A 39 -23.32 13.75 -1.06
N VAL A 40 -24.16 14.15 -0.10
CA VAL A 40 -23.95 15.35 0.75
C VAL A 40 -22.58 15.32 1.45
N GLY A 41 -22.10 14.13 1.85
CA GLY A 41 -20.78 13.97 2.48
C GLY A 41 -19.58 14.14 1.54
N TYR A 42 -19.77 14.17 0.22
CA TYR A 42 -18.69 14.25 -0.77
C TYR A 42 -18.20 15.69 -1.03
N LYS A 43 -18.95 16.70 -0.58
CA LYS A 43 -18.67 18.11 -0.86
C LYS A 43 -17.31 18.58 -0.31
N ARG A 44 -17.00 18.24 0.95
CA ARG A 44 -15.69 18.54 1.58
C ARG A 44 -14.53 17.74 0.98
N PHE A 45 -14.82 16.56 0.41
CA PHE A 45 -13.80 15.76 -0.27
C PHE A 45 -13.28 16.48 -1.53
N HIS A 46 -14.18 17.12 -2.27
CA HIS A 46 -13.87 17.96 -3.42
C HIS A 46 -13.19 19.28 -3.04
N GLU A 47 -13.49 19.84 -1.86
CA GLU A 47 -12.85 21.07 -1.35
C GLU A 47 -11.36 20.88 -1.05
N ILE A 48 -10.92 19.68 -0.67
CA ILE A 48 -9.51 19.40 -0.33
C ILE A 48 -8.69 19.09 -1.58
N ALA A 49 -9.23 18.25 -2.47
CA ALA A 49 -8.68 18.11 -3.81
C ALA A 49 -9.81 17.78 -4.80
N PRO A 50 -9.82 18.38 -5.99
CA PRO A 50 -10.83 18.08 -7.00
C PRO A 50 -10.84 16.59 -7.38
N THR A 51 -12.03 16.08 -7.73
CA THR A 51 -12.26 14.67 -8.12
C THR A 51 -11.25 14.12 -9.14
N PRO A 52 -10.80 14.88 -10.16
CA PRO A 52 -9.76 14.43 -11.09
C PRO A 52 -8.41 14.12 -10.43
N TYR A 53 -7.99 14.88 -9.41
CA TYR A 53 -6.71 14.66 -8.73
C TYR A 53 -6.73 13.38 -7.89
N TRP A 54 -7.84 13.12 -7.18
CA TRP A 54 -8.03 11.88 -6.44
C TRP A 54 -8.08 10.67 -7.37
N GLY A 55 -8.87 10.76 -8.45
CA GLY A 55 -8.95 9.71 -9.45
C GLY A 55 -7.61 9.44 -10.13
N GLY A 56 -6.87 10.49 -10.50
CA GLY A 56 -5.53 10.38 -11.08
C GLY A 56 -4.53 9.75 -10.11
N THR A 57 -4.56 10.13 -8.84
CA THR A 57 -3.68 9.56 -7.81
C THR A 57 -3.98 8.08 -7.58
N ALA A 58 -5.27 7.71 -7.45
CA ALA A 58 -5.68 6.31 -7.35
C ALA A 58 -5.23 5.50 -8.58
N PHE A 59 -5.38 6.06 -9.78
CA PHE A 59 -4.93 5.44 -11.01
C PHE A 59 -3.41 5.19 -11.03
N LEU A 60 -2.61 6.18 -10.66
CA LEU A 60 -1.15 6.05 -10.59
C LEU A 60 -0.70 5.02 -9.55
N ILE A 61 -1.39 4.97 -8.41
CA ILE A 61 -1.15 3.93 -7.39
C ILE A 61 -1.48 2.55 -7.96
N ALA A 62 -2.65 2.38 -8.58
CA ALA A 62 -3.06 1.12 -9.20
C ALA A 62 -2.04 0.65 -10.24
N LEU A 63 -1.60 1.54 -11.13
CA LEU A 63 -0.59 1.23 -12.14
C LEU A 63 0.73 0.78 -11.52
N GLY A 64 1.24 1.50 -10.51
CA GLY A 64 2.49 1.10 -9.87
C GLY A 64 2.36 -0.22 -9.11
N LEU A 65 1.22 -0.50 -8.46
CA LEU A 65 0.99 -1.80 -7.81
C LEU A 65 0.96 -2.97 -8.82
N LEU A 66 0.46 -2.75 -10.04
CA LEU A 66 0.41 -3.76 -11.10
C LEU A 66 1.76 -3.91 -11.82
N ALA A 67 2.38 -2.79 -12.21
CA ALA A 67 3.56 -2.76 -13.07
C ALA A 67 4.86 -3.06 -12.32
N LEU A 68 4.97 -2.68 -11.04
CA LEU A 68 6.25 -2.81 -10.34
C LEU A 68 6.57 -4.27 -9.97
N PRO A 69 7.82 -4.70 -10.19
CA PRO A 69 8.24 -6.07 -9.92
C PRO A 69 8.28 -6.35 -8.41
N ARG A 70 8.01 -7.62 -8.06
CA ARG A 70 8.01 -8.09 -6.67
C ARG A 70 9.41 -8.00 -6.06
N GLY A 71 9.49 -7.46 -4.85
CA GLY A 71 10.75 -7.27 -4.13
C GLY A 71 11.60 -6.15 -4.72
N SER A 72 10.97 -5.08 -5.23
CA SER A 72 11.61 -3.79 -5.51
C SER A 72 11.29 -2.79 -4.41
N LEU A 73 12.21 -1.86 -4.14
CA LEU A 73 11.97 -0.78 -3.17
C LEU A 73 10.83 0.15 -3.63
N ALA A 74 10.72 0.37 -4.94
CA ALA A 74 9.63 1.11 -5.54
C ALA A 74 8.26 0.48 -5.20
N LEU A 75 8.12 -0.84 -5.27
CA LEU A 75 6.84 -1.48 -4.91
C LEU A 75 6.45 -1.22 -3.46
N ILE A 76 7.41 -1.21 -2.53
CA ILE A 76 7.18 -0.90 -1.11
C ILE A 76 6.66 0.53 -0.96
N ALA A 77 7.31 1.49 -1.65
CA ALA A 77 6.87 2.88 -1.65
C ALA A 77 5.44 3.03 -2.21
N TRP A 78 5.07 2.30 -3.26
CA TRP A 78 3.70 2.33 -3.80
C TRP A 78 2.66 1.70 -2.88
N GLN A 79 3.05 0.66 -2.13
CA GLN A 79 2.18 0.07 -1.10
C GLN A 79 2.01 1.02 0.09
N PHE A 80 3.05 1.77 0.46
CA PHE A 80 2.95 2.86 1.43
C PHE A 80 2.02 3.98 0.95
N LEU A 81 2.13 4.40 -0.31
CA LEU A 81 1.22 5.38 -0.92
C LEU A 81 -0.23 4.87 -0.92
N SER A 82 -0.45 3.58 -1.24
CA SER A 82 -1.77 2.95 -1.13
C SER A 82 -2.32 3.01 0.30
N ALA A 83 -1.51 2.68 1.31
CA ALA A 83 -1.92 2.72 2.71
C ALA A 83 -2.26 4.15 3.16
N SER A 84 -1.42 5.12 2.79
CA SER A 84 -1.60 6.54 3.08
C SER A 84 -2.84 7.11 2.40
N PHE A 85 -3.09 6.71 1.15
CA PHE A 85 -4.28 7.09 0.39
C PHE A 85 -5.56 6.66 1.13
N PHE A 86 -5.67 5.39 1.51
CA PHE A 86 -6.85 4.89 2.22
C PHE A 86 -6.97 5.48 3.63
N LEU A 87 -5.84 5.70 4.33
CA LEU A 87 -5.85 6.34 5.64
C LEU A 87 -6.39 7.76 5.54
N LEU A 88 -5.89 8.54 4.58
CA LEU A 88 -6.35 9.90 4.34
C LEU A 88 -7.84 9.89 3.98
N PHE A 89 -8.27 8.99 3.10
CA PHE A 89 -9.69 8.81 2.78
C PHE A 89 -10.54 8.54 4.03
N GLY A 90 -10.09 7.64 4.91
CA GLY A 90 -10.75 7.32 6.17
C GLY A 90 -10.79 8.49 7.15
N VAL A 91 -9.69 9.24 7.30
CA VAL A 91 -9.63 10.46 8.14
C VAL A 91 -10.59 11.51 7.62
N LEU A 92 -10.62 11.74 6.31
CA LEU A 92 -11.51 12.71 5.69
C LEU A 92 -12.98 12.34 5.90
N VAL A 93 -13.35 11.08 5.67
CA VAL A 93 -14.72 10.59 5.94
C VAL A 93 -15.08 10.77 7.41
N THR A 94 -14.19 10.38 8.32
CA THR A 94 -14.42 10.48 9.78
C THR A 94 -14.61 11.91 10.24
N GLY A 95 -13.79 12.84 9.73
CA GLY A 95 -13.89 14.26 10.08
C GLY A 95 -15.19 14.94 9.64
N GLN A 96 -15.92 14.37 8.68
CA GLN A 96 -17.19 14.91 8.19
C GLN A 96 -18.40 14.40 8.94
N VAL A 97 -18.46 13.10 9.15
CA VAL A 97 -19.68 12.38 9.55
C VAL A 97 -19.48 11.54 10.80
N GLY A 98 -18.33 11.69 11.47
CA GLY A 98 -17.93 10.89 12.61
C GLY A 98 -17.50 9.47 12.23
N LEU A 99 -17.27 8.64 13.24
CA LEU A 99 -16.97 7.22 13.04
C LEU A 99 -18.19 6.53 12.44
N ASN A 100 -18.01 5.95 11.26
CA ASN A 100 -19.05 5.17 10.58
C ASN A 100 -18.47 3.97 9.84
N TRP A 101 -19.33 3.27 9.09
CA TRP A 101 -18.92 2.12 8.28
C TRP A 101 -17.81 2.44 7.28
N GLY A 102 -17.88 3.60 6.61
CA GLY A 102 -16.86 4.05 5.67
C GLY A 102 -15.50 4.21 6.33
N THR A 103 -15.44 4.82 7.52
CA THR A 103 -14.22 4.90 8.33
C THR A 103 -13.60 3.52 8.57
N GLY A 104 -14.41 2.56 9.01
CA GLY A 104 -13.95 1.20 9.28
C GLY A 104 -13.40 0.51 8.03
N VAL A 105 -14.08 0.66 6.89
CA VAL A 105 -13.65 0.10 5.60
C VAL A 105 -12.31 0.70 5.17
N TYR A 106 -12.20 2.03 5.09
CA TYR A 106 -10.97 2.68 4.63
C TYR A 106 -9.80 2.49 5.61
N GLY A 107 -10.07 2.48 6.92
CA GLY A 107 -9.08 2.14 7.93
C GLY A 107 -8.56 0.70 7.78
N THR A 108 -9.45 -0.26 7.55
CA THR A 108 -9.07 -1.67 7.30
C THR A 108 -8.26 -1.81 6.01
N LEU A 109 -8.64 -1.13 4.93
CA LEU A 109 -7.89 -1.15 3.67
C LEU A 109 -6.50 -0.51 3.80
N SER A 110 -6.38 0.57 4.58
CA SER A 110 -5.10 1.16 4.93
C SER A 110 -4.22 0.17 5.70
N PHE A 111 -4.77 -0.45 6.74
CA PHE A 111 -4.08 -1.46 7.53
C PHE A 111 -3.61 -2.65 6.67
N LEU A 112 -4.49 -3.20 5.83
CA LEU A 112 -4.13 -4.28 4.89
C LEU A 112 -3.02 -3.87 3.93
N SER A 113 -3.04 -2.62 3.44
CA SER A 113 -1.97 -2.09 2.60
C SER A 113 -0.63 -2.02 3.37
N PHE A 114 -0.64 -1.62 4.65
CA PHE A 114 0.54 -1.65 5.50
C PHE A 114 1.06 -3.08 5.76
N VAL A 115 0.17 -4.05 5.97
CA VAL A 115 0.56 -5.46 6.10
C VAL A 115 1.25 -5.94 4.82
N VAL A 116 0.68 -5.65 3.65
CA VAL A 116 1.30 -6.00 2.36
C VAL A 116 2.65 -5.31 2.18
N MET A 117 2.76 -4.04 2.56
CA MET A 117 4.01 -3.28 2.54
C MET A 117 5.08 -3.93 3.42
N TYR A 118 4.74 -4.23 4.68
CA TYR A 118 5.64 -4.84 5.64
C TYR A 118 6.17 -6.20 5.15
N VAL A 119 5.29 -7.06 4.65
CA VAL A 119 5.72 -8.36 4.14
C VAL A 119 6.55 -8.22 2.86
N THR A 120 6.23 -7.27 1.99
CA THR A 120 7.04 -6.97 0.81
C THR A 120 8.42 -6.45 1.20
N ALA A 121 8.52 -5.64 2.26
CA ALA A 121 9.76 -5.12 2.79
C ALA A 121 10.65 -6.23 3.38
N ILE A 122 10.08 -7.19 4.13
CA ILE A 122 10.82 -8.37 4.60
C ILE A 122 11.42 -9.13 3.41
N VAL A 123 10.61 -9.41 2.39
CA VAL A 123 11.09 -10.15 1.20
C VAL A 123 12.16 -9.37 0.45
N TRP A 124 12.02 -8.05 0.34
CA TRP A 124 13.06 -7.21 -0.25
C TRP A 124 14.35 -7.27 0.57
N PHE A 125 14.26 -7.16 1.89
CA PHE A 125 15.40 -7.17 2.80
C PHE A 125 16.14 -8.51 2.76
N GLU A 126 15.43 -9.65 2.81
CA GLU A 126 16.00 -11.01 2.71
C GLU A 126 16.84 -11.22 1.44
N ARG A 127 16.54 -10.50 0.35
CA ARG A 127 17.25 -10.60 -0.94
C ARG A 127 18.54 -9.80 -0.99
N GLN A 128 18.73 -8.81 -0.11
CA GLN A 128 19.88 -7.93 -0.20
C GLN A 128 21.13 -8.58 0.38
N ALA A 129 22.14 -8.90 -0.43
CA ALA A 129 23.35 -9.59 0.07
C ALA A 129 24.16 -8.78 1.11
N TRP A 130 23.96 -7.46 1.19
CA TRP A 130 24.76 -6.59 2.04
C TRP A 130 24.56 -6.87 3.54
N HIS A 131 23.36 -7.24 3.99
CA HIS A 131 23.14 -7.54 5.42
C HIS A 131 23.90 -8.80 5.85
N ARG A 132 24.03 -9.79 4.96
CA ARG A 132 24.83 -11.00 5.22
C ARG A 132 26.31 -10.66 5.30
N ARG A 133 26.81 -9.83 4.37
CA ARG A 133 28.20 -9.36 4.38
C ARG A 133 28.54 -8.55 5.64
N LEU A 134 27.61 -7.72 6.11
CA LEU A 134 27.76 -7.00 7.38
C LEU A 134 27.78 -7.95 8.57
N ALA A 135 26.87 -8.92 8.62
CA ALA A 135 26.86 -9.93 9.69
C ALA A 135 28.14 -10.79 9.69
N GLU A 136 28.66 -11.13 8.52
CA GLU A 136 29.92 -11.87 8.36
C GLU A 136 31.14 -11.02 8.75
N GLY A 137 31.17 -9.74 8.38
CA GLY A 137 32.24 -8.81 8.75
C GLY A 137 32.25 -8.43 10.24
N LEU A 138 31.10 -8.53 10.91
CA LEU A 138 30.94 -8.31 12.36
C LEU A 138 31.17 -9.58 13.19
N ARG A 139 31.31 -10.76 12.57
CA ARG A 139 31.79 -11.92 13.32
C ARG A 139 33.20 -11.60 13.80
N PRO A 140 33.48 -11.68 15.12
CA PRO A 140 34.86 -11.63 15.57
C PRO A 140 35.59 -12.68 14.74
N ARG A 141 36.67 -12.28 14.06
CA ARG A 141 37.59 -13.24 13.47
C ARG A 141 38.14 -13.99 14.67
N GLY A 142 37.44 -15.05 15.05
CA GLY A 142 37.87 -15.99 16.05
C GLY A 142 39.31 -16.27 15.70
N GLU A 143 40.14 -15.94 16.66
CA GLU A 143 41.58 -16.02 16.60
C GLU A 143 41.91 -17.24 15.74
N HIS A 144 42.65 -17.00 14.66
CA HIS A 144 43.70 -17.96 14.32
C HIS A 144 44.65 -17.93 15.52
N ALA A 145 44.20 -18.46 16.65
CA ALA A 145 45.02 -18.90 17.75
C ALA A 145 45.68 -20.13 17.15
N ASP A 146 46.85 -19.88 16.58
CA ASP A 146 48.09 -20.57 16.96
C ASP A 146 47.88 -22.07 17.22
N GLU A 147 48.30 -22.90 16.27
CA GLU A 147 49.59 -23.62 16.38
C GLU A 147 49.59 -24.68 17.50
#